data_AF-A0A7K1FZA2-F1
#
_entry.id   AF-A0A7K1FZA2-F1
#
_cell.length_a   1.000
_cell.length_b   1.000
_cell.length_c   1.000
_cell.angle_alpha   90.00
_cell.angle_beta   90.00
_cell.angle_gamma   90.00
#
_symmetry.space_group_name_H-M   'P 1'
#
loop_
_entity.id
_entity.type
_entity.pdbx_description
1 polymer ?
#
loop_
_entity_poly.entity_id
_entity_poly.type
_entity_poly.pdbx_seq_one_letter_code
_entity_poly.pdbx_strand_id
1 'polypeptide(L)'
;MKFLPILFLALGAISCHNTDTINHYLTKPINPQVLESNGFYKYSYLVILDDQDKVDDTIRCNVKYDMYSNVKPEKNAEGKLYPTQLWNFFRKDSIKKKRNIDYLKNDLNNRIITYVFINNTLSYKSIIIKSLDKTTKRIADLTTKEKIIKYYDSLKISIKPFFEKNISTEKYTTLFMIDNYRTIIYYNDKDSSYEMFTNYKNNYNYNILEDWYGGRTTYGNPVK
;
A
#
# COMPACT_ATOMS: atom_id res chain seq x y z
N MET A 1 0.37 -13.28 -60.60
CA MET A 1 -0.25 -12.13 -59.91
C MET A 1 -1.05 -12.63 -58.73
N LYS A 2 -0.95 -11.95 -57.57
CA LYS A 2 -1.70 -12.12 -56.32
C LYS A 2 -1.29 -13.30 -55.43
N PHE A 3 -1.15 -13.20 -54.11
CA PHE A 3 -0.80 -12.13 -53.16
C PHE A 3 -0.52 -12.92 -51.86
N LEU A 4 0.66 -12.77 -51.26
CA LEU A 4 0.85 -13.09 -49.83
C LEU A 4 -0.10 -12.16 -49.04
N PRO A 5 -0.76 -12.62 -47.96
CA PRO A 5 -0.07 -12.60 -46.67
C PRO A 5 -0.57 -13.64 -45.66
N ILE A 6 0.31 -14.54 -45.21
CA ILE A 6 0.16 -15.16 -43.88
C ILE A 6 1.22 -14.52 -42.99
N LEU A 7 1.01 -13.24 -42.68
CA LEU A 7 1.82 -12.47 -41.74
C LEU A 7 0.88 -11.75 -40.76
N PHE A 8 0.08 -12.51 -40.02
CA PHE A 8 -0.77 -11.99 -38.94
C PHE A 8 -0.90 -12.98 -37.76
N LEU A 9 0.18 -13.70 -37.45
CA LEU A 9 0.27 -14.54 -36.24
C LEU A 9 1.26 -14.00 -35.19
N ALA A 10 1.73 -12.76 -35.34
CA ALA A 10 2.69 -12.12 -34.43
C ALA A 10 2.11 -10.96 -33.59
N LEU A 11 0.78 -10.87 -33.46
CA LEU A 11 0.11 -9.86 -32.63
C LEU A 11 -0.79 -10.56 -31.62
N GLY A 12 -0.20 -11.14 -30.58
CA GLY A 12 -1.00 -11.84 -29.57
C GLY A 12 -0.28 -12.28 -28.30
N ALA A 13 0.86 -11.69 -27.94
CA ALA A 13 1.44 -11.84 -26.60
C ALA A 13 2.58 -10.84 -26.34
N ILE A 14 2.36 -9.55 -26.59
CA ILE A 14 3.06 -8.57 -25.75
C ILE A 14 2.29 -8.63 -24.43
N SER A 15 2.62 -9.59 -23.56
CA SER A 15 2.25 -9.43 -22.16
C SER A 15 2.99 -8.18 -21.72
N CYS A 16 2.28 -7.05 -21.72
CA CYS A 16 2.76 -5.82 -21.14
C CYS A 16 2.78 -6.07 -19.62
N HIS A 17 3.77 -6.83 -19.15
CA HIS A 17 4.12 -6.83 -17.75
C HIS A 17 4.66 -5.44 -17.49
N ASN A 18 3.78 -4.54 -17.05
CA ASN A 18 4.17 -3.30 -16.43
C ASN A 18 5.02 -3.68 -15.22
N THR A 19 6.33 -3.69 -15.41
CA THR A 19 7.28 -3.92 -14.35
C THR A 19 7.27 -2.68 -13.47
N ASP A 20 7.00 -2.86 -12.19
CA ASP A 20 7.17 -1.81 -11.20
C ASP A 20 8.62 -1.29 -11.24
N THR A 21 8.77 -0.04 -11.70
CA THR A 21 10.06 0.67 -11.79
C THR A 21 10.22 1.70 -10.68
N ILE A 22 9.24 1.84 -9.79
CA ILE A 22 9.21 2.89 -8.79
C ILE A 22 10.03 2.42 -7.58
N ASN A 23 10.96 3.26 -7.12
CA ASN A 23 11.50 3.08 -5.78
C ASN A 23 10.50 3.59 -4.75
N HIS A 24 9.66 2.68 -4.26
CA HIS A 24 8.60 2.99 -3.32
C HIS A 24 9.09 3.53 -1.97
N TYR A 25 10.35 3.30 -1.59
CA TYR A 25 10.91 3.84 -0.36
C TYR A 25 11.24 5.34 -0.45
N LEU A 26 11.23 5.93 -1.65
CA LEU A 26 11.32 7.38 -1.81
C LEU A 26 10.06 8.07 -1.27
N THR A 27 10.22 9.12 -0.48
CA THR A 27 9.09 9.87 0.08
C THR A 27 8.49 10.90 -0.87
N LYS A 28 9.12 11.19 -2.01
CA LYS A 28 8.58 12.11 -3.02
C LYS A 28 7.13 11.76 -3.40
N PRO A 29 6.19 12.73 -3.45
CA PRO A 29 4.83 12.49 -3.88
C PRO A 29 4.77 11.89 -5.28
N ILE A 30 3.80 11.02 -5.51
CA ILE A 30 3.59 10.34 -6.78
C ILE A 30 2.18 10.57 -7.31
N ASN A 31 2.06 10.61 -8.63
CA ASN A 31 0.79 10.80 -9.31
C ASN A 31 0.08 9.44 -9.55
N PRO A 32 -1.25 9.35 -9.37
CA PRO A 32 -2.08 8.24 -9.82
C PRO A 32 -1.71 7.61 -11.17
N GLN A 33 -1.49 8.40 -12.23
CA GLN A 33 -1.19 7.83 -13.56
C GLN A 33 0.14 7.05 -13.57
N VAL A 34 1.12 7.48 -12.78
CA VAL A 34 2.40 6.77 -12.64
C VAL A 34 2.22 5.45 -11.91
N LEU A 35 1.31 5.40 -10.92
CA LEU A 35 1.00 4.16 -10.22
C LEU A 35 0.31 3.16 -11.15
N GLU A 36 -0.71 3.60 -11.89
CA GLU A 36 -1.44 2.77 -12.87
C GLU A 36 -0.49 2.23 -13.95
N SER A 37 0.39 3.08 -14.49
CA SER A 37 1.39 2.66 -15.49
C SER A 37 2.43 1.67 -14.94
N ASN A 38 2.59 1.60 -13.62
CA ASN A 38 3.48 0.65 -12.93
C ASN A 38 2.72 -0.55 -12.35
N GLY A 39 1.49 -0.81 -12.84
CA GLY A 39 0.74 -2.02 -12.53
C GLY A 39 0.03 -2.00 -11.16
N PHE A 40 -0.11 -0.83 -10.53
CA PHE A 40 -0.91 -0.71 -9.32
C PHE A 40 -2.39 -0.73 -9.67
N TYR A 41 -3.15 -1.50 -8.89
CA TYR A 41 -4.60 -1.58 -8.98
C TYR A 41 -5.25 -0.43 -8.21
N LYS A 42 -6.25 0.19 -8.84
CA LYS A 42 -7.08 1.23 -8.23
C LYS A 42 -8.31 0.64 -7.54
N TYR A 43 -8.61 1.13 -6.35
CA TYR A 43 -9.83 0.85 -5.62
C TYR A 43 -10.43 2.17 -5.12
N SER A 44 -11.71 2.42 -5.42
CA SER A 44 -12.37 3.68 -5.10
C SER A 44 -13.52 3.44 -4.13
N TYR A 45 -13.55 4.20 -3.04
CA TYR A 45 -14.57 4.10 -2.00
C TYR A 45 -15.14 5.48 -1.68
N LEU A 46 -16.45 5.56 -1.50
CA LEU A 46 -17.12 6.75 -1.01
C LEU A 46 -17.63 6.49 0.41
N VAL A 47 -17.15 7.27 1.37
CA VAL A 47 -17.65 7.26 2.75
C VAL A 47 -18.49 8.50 2.96
N ILE A 48 -19.70 8.31 3.47
CA ILE A 48 -20.54 9.40 3.95
C ILE A 48 -20.24 9.49 5.44
N LEU A 49 -19.59 10.57 5.87
CA LEU A 49 -19.49 10.89 7.29
C LEU A 49 -20.73 11.68 7.65
N ASP A 50 -21.53 11.11 8.55
CA ASP A 50 -22.72 11.73 9.11
C ASP A 50 -22.44 11.97 10.60
N ASP A 51 -22.68 13.19 11.06
CA ASP A 51 -22.60 13.47 12.49
C ASP A 51 -23.83 12.83 13.14
N GLN A 52 -23.60 11.78 13.93
CA GLN A 52 -24.69 11.07 14.60
C GLN A 52 -25.25 11.85 15.79
N ASP A 53 -24.62 12.97 16.16
CA ASP A 53 -25.15 13.86 17.18
C ASP A 53 -26.29 14.70 16.58
N LYS A 54 -27.51 14.35 16.98
CA LYS A 54 -28.80 14.92 16.55
C LYS A 54 -29.01 16.36 17.06
N VAL A 55 -28.01 17.23 16.97
CA VAL A 55 -28.10 18.64 17.30
C VAL A 55 -27.94 19.40 15.98
N ASP A 56 -28.93 20.23 15.67
CA ASP A 56 -29.17 20.93 14.40
C ASP A 56 -27.92 21.23 13.54
N ASP A 57 -28.05 20.93 12.25
CA ASP A 57 -27.10 21.06 11.13
C ASP A 57 -26.14 19.87 10.90
N THR A 58 -26.69 18.79 10.31
CA THR A 58 -25.90 17.67 9.79
C THR A 58 -24.97 18.12 8.66
N ILE A 59 -23.68 18.31 8.95
CA ILE A 59 -22.66 18.42 7.90
C ILE A 59 -22.41 17.02 7.35
N ARG A 60 -23.26 16.59 6.43
CA ARG A 60 -23.04 15.38 5.65
C ARG A 60 -21.88 15.64 4.69
N CYS A 61 -20.71 15.06 4.97
CA CYS A 61 -19.57 15.16 4.06
C CYS A 61 -19.30 13.83 3.34
N ASN A 62 -19.18 13.92 2.02
CA ASN A 62 -18.80 12.81 1.17
C ASN A 62 -17.27 12.81 1.04
N VAL A 63 -16.62 11.79 1.57
CA VAL A 63 -15.17 11.61 1.47
C VAL A 63 -14.88 10.51 0.47
N LYS A 64 -14.16 10.87 -0.60
CA LYS A 64 -13.70 9.92 -1.61
C LYS A 64 -12.30 9.43 -1.26
N TYR A 65 -12.13 8.11 -1.20
CA TYR A 65 -10.86 7.43 -1.04
C TYR A 65 -10.50 6.71 -2.32
N ASP A 66 -9.37 7.06 -2.93
CA ASP A 66 -8.77 6.30 -4.02
C ASP A 66 -7.50 5.61 -3.48
N MET A 67 -7.52 4.28 -3.45
CA MET A 67 -6.37 3.46 -3.11
C MET A 67 -5.69 2.96 -4.37
N TYR A 68 -4.37 3.04 -4.39
CA TYR A 68 -3.53 2.39 -5.38
C TYR A 68 -2.65 1.37 -4.67
N SER A 69 -2.75 0.10 -5.05
CA SER A 69 -2.02 -1.00 -4.41
C SER A 69 -1.46 -2.01 -5.40
N ASN A 70 -0.32 -2.62 -5.07
CA ASN A 70 0.22 -3.75 -5.82
C ASN A 70 -0.58 -5.06 -5.59
N VAL A 71 -1.53 -5.07 -4.66
CA VAL A 71 -2.39 -6.21 -4.36
C VAL A 71 -3.48 -6.33 -5.42
N LYS A 72 -3.63 -7.52 -5.98
CA LYS A 72 -4.64 -7.82 -7.01
C LYS A 72 -6.07 -7.79 -6.44
N PRO A 73 -7.06 -7.42 -7.27
CA PRO A 73 -8.45 -7.38 -6.84
C PRO A 73 -9.08 -8.77 -6.76
N GLU A 74 -10.07 -8.90 -5.87
CA GLU A 74 -11.05 -9.99 -5.83
C GLU A 74 -12.46 -9.39 -5.90
N LYS A 75 -13.44 -10.17 -6.39
CA LYS A 75 -14.87 -9.82 -6.28
C LYS A 75 -15.48 -10.47 -5.06
N ASN A 76 -16.26 -9.72 -4.29
CA ASN A 76 -16.96 -10.27 -3.13
C ASN A 76 -18.26 -10.96 -3.56
N ALA A 77 -19.03 -11.47 -2.60
CA ALA A 77 -20.31 -12.13 -2.89
C ALA A 77 -21.28 -11.21 -3.65
N GLU A 78 -21.19 -9.90 -3.42
CA GLU A 78 -21.98 -8.87 -4.09
C GLU A 78 -21.38 -8.41 -5.43
N GLY A 79 -20.31 -9.07 -5.91
CA GLY A 79 -19.65 -8.75 -7.18
C GLY A 79 -18.78 -7.48 -7.16
N LYS A 80 -18.63 -6.84 -6.00
CA LYS A 80 -17.85 -5.61 -5.80
C LYS A 80 -16.36 -5.92 -5.72
N LEU A 81 -15.54 -5.08 -6.35
CA LEU A 81 -14.07 -5.20 -6.32
C LEU A 81 -13.53 -4.75 -4.96
N TYR A 82 -12.64 -5.57 -4.39
CA TYR A 82 -11.90 -5.28 -3.17
C TYR A 82 -10.50 -5.89 -3.29
N PRO A 83 -9.48 -5.40 -2.56
CA PRO A 83 -8.16 -6.02 -2.59
C PRO A 83 -8.20 -7.44 -2.02
N THR A 84 -7.39 -8.34 -2.55
CA THR A 84 -7.21 -9.68 -1.95
C THR A 84 -6.98 -9.55 -0.44
N GLN A 85 -7.71 -10.35 0.36
CA GLN A 85 -7.55 -10.32 1.81
C GLN A 85 -6.23 -10.96 2.22
N LEU A 86 -5.28 -10.13 2.66
CA LEU A 86 -3.93 -10.53 3.05
C LEU A 86 -3.68 -10.37 4.56
N TRP A 87 -4.59 -9.69 5.25
CA TRP A 87 -4.56 -9.55 6.70
C TRP A 87 -5.72 -10.33 7.32
N ASN A 88 -5.49 -10.85 8.51
CA ASN A 88 -6.49 -11.37 9.42
C ASN A 88 -7.51 -12.30 8.75
N PHE A 89 -7.15 -13.59 8.67
CA PHE A 89 -7.98 -14.63 8.06
C PHE A 89 -9.20 -15.03 8.92
N PHE A 90 -9.92 -14.07 9.49
CA PHE A 90 -11.00 -14.29 10.47
C PHE A 90 -12.12 -15.22 9.98
N ARG A 91 -12.30 -15.34 8.66
CA ARG A 91 -13.42 -16.07 8.03
C ARG A 91 -13.02 -16.87 6.79
N LYS A 92 -11.74 -17.26 6.65
CA LYS A 92 -11.26 -18.00 5.48
C LYS A 92 -11.03 -19.47 5.81
N ASP A 93 -11.44 -20.34 4.90
CA ASP A 93 -11.01 -21.73 4.91
C ASP A 93 -9.48 -21.83 4.72
N SER A 94 -8.94 -23.01 5.02
CA SER A 94 -7.50 -23.29 4.95
C SER A 94 -6.94 -23.17 3.52
N ILE A 95 -7.75 -23.46 2.49
CA ILE A 95 -7.35 -23.42 1.09
C ILE A 95 -7.17 -21.97 0.63
N LYS A 96 -8.16 -21.11 0.88
CA LYS A 96 -8.09 -19.67 0.57
C LYS A 96 -7.02 -18.98 1.39
N LYS A 97 -6.85 -19.36 2.67
CA LYS A 97 -5.75 -18.87 3.50
C LYS A 97 -4.39 -19.21 2.89
N LYS A 98 -4.16 -20.48 2.55
CA LYS A 98 -2.90 -20.94 1.92
C LYS A 98 -2.64 -20.19 0.61
N ARG A 99 -3.63 -20.13 -0.28
CA ARG A 99 -3.54 -19.39 -1.56
C ARG A 99 -3.13 -17.94 -1.37
N ASN A 100 -3.72 -17.25 -0.39
CA ASN A 100 -3.44 -15.83 -0.16
C ASN A 100 -2.06 -15.62 0.49
N ILE A 101 -1.60 -16.55 1.34
CA ILE A 101 -0.23 -16.56 1.88
C ILE A 101 0.79 -16.82 0.75
N ASP A 102 0.52 -17.81 -0.11
CA ASP A 102 1.39 -18.13 -1.25
C ASP A 102 1.48 -16.94 -2.21
N TYR A 103 0.36 -16.25 -2.46
CA TYR A 103 0.33 -15.03 -3.26
C TYR A 103 1.14 -13.89 -2.63
N LEU A 104 1.00 -13.66 -1.32
CA LEU A 104 1.80 -12.67 -0.61
C LEU A 104 3.29 -12.99 -0.72
N LYS A 105 3.68 -14.26 -0.56
CA LYS A 105 5.08 -14.68 -0.60
C LYS A 105 5.68 -14.63 -2.00
N ASN A 106 5.01 -15.24 -2.98
CA ASN A 106 5.59 -15.55 -4.28
C ASN A 106 5.40 -14.41 -5.29
N ASP A 107 4.23 -13.77 -5.29
CA ASP A 107 3.90 -12.73 -6.27
C ASP A 107 4.19 -11.32 -5.73
N LEU A 108 3.84 -11.07 -4.47
CA LEU A 108 4.07 -9.77 -3.83
C LEU A 108 5.41 -9.67 -3.13
N ASN A 109 6.18 -10.76 -3.08
CA ASN A 109 7.46 -10.82 -2.41
C ASN A 109 7.39 -10.28 -0.98
N ASN A 110 6.39 -10.73 -0.22
CA ASN A 110 6.10 -10.33 1.15
C ASN A 110 5.89 -8.83 1.35
N ARG A 111 5.60 -8.07 0.28
CA ARG A 111 5.52 -6.61 0.31
C ARG A 111 4.17 -6.12 -0.21
N ILE A 112 3.43 -5.43 0.65
CA ILE A 112 2.21 -4.73 0.30
C ILE A 112 2.53 -3.24 0.25
N ILE A 113 2.25 -2.60 -0.89
CA ILE A 113 2.50 -1.18 -1.11
C ILE A 113 1.17 -0.51 -1.39
N THR A 114 0.86 0.53 -0.63
CA THR A 114 -0.42 1.22 -0.74
C THR A 114 -0.23 2.72 -0.74
N TYR A 115 -0.83 3.40 -1.72
CA TYR A 115 -0.96 4.85 -1.77
C TYR A 115 -2.44 5.20 -1.60
N VAL A 116 -2.74 6.16 -0.73
CA VAL A 116 -4.12 6.59 -0.47
C VAL A 116 -4.29 8.05 -0.78
N PHE A 117 -5.25 8.32 -1.64
CA PHE A 117 -5.69 9.65 -2.02
C PHE A 117 -7.04 9.93 -1.37
N ILE A 118 -7.15 11.05 -0.68
CA ILE A 118 -8.40 11.56 -0.11
C ILE A 118 -8.79 12.78 -0.92
N ASN A 119 -9.99 12.74 -1.51
CA ASN A 119 -10.50 13.79 -2.40
C ASN A 119 -9.45 14.19 -3.45
N ASN A 120 -8.90 13.19 -4.14
CA ASN A 120 -7.87 13.29 -5.18
C ASN A 120 -6.50 13.85 -4.74
N THR A 121 -6.26 14.03 -3.43
CA THR A 121 -4.93 14.41 -2.93
C THR A 121 -4.25 13.26 -2.23
N LEU A 122 -2.97 13.01 -2.52
CA LEU A 122 -2.17 12.01 -1.81
C LEU A 122 -2.14 12.36 -0.31
N SER A 123 -2.69 11.48 0.51
CA SER A 123 -2.76 11.64 1.97
C SER A 123 -1.60 10.92 2.65
N TYR A 124 -1.40 9.64 2.31
CA TYR A 124 -0.32 8.84 2.85
C TYR A 124 0.10 7.70 1.91
N LYS A 125 1.26 7.13 2.21
CA LYS A 125 1.79 5.90 1.61
C LYS A 125 2.17 4.93 2.72
N SER A 126 1.85 3.66 2.54
CA SER A 126 2.24 2.56 3.44
C SER A 126 2.97 1.47 2.66
N ILE A 127 4.05 0.95 3.23
CA ILE A 127 4.81 -0.20 2.74
C ILE A 127 4.91 -1.19 3.89
N ILE A 128 4.18 -2.29 3.78
CA ILE A 128 4.14 -3.35 4.78
C ILE A 128 5.00 -4.51 4.28
N ILE A 129 5.99 -4.92 5.06
CA ILE A 129 6.83 -6.08 4.80
C ILE A 129 6.47 -7.18 5.79
N LYS A 130 5.92 -8.30 5.31
CA LYS A 130 5.52 -9.44 6.14
C LYS A 130 6.57 -10.54 6.13
N SER A 131 7.35 -10.66 7.19
CA SER A 131 8.48 -11.58 7.31
C SER A 131 9.60 -11.30 6.28
N LEU A 132 10.82 -11.15 6.76
CA LEU A 132 11.97 -10.92 5.89
C LEU A 132 12.45 -12.26 5.33
N ASP A 133 12.12 -12.53 4.07
CA ASP A 133 12.94 -13.44 3.30
C ASP A 133 14.28 -12.75 3.01
N LYS A 134 15.30 -13.09 3.81
CA LYS A 134 16.66 -12.50 3.71
C LYS A 134 17.31 -12.75 2.34
N THR A 135 16.75 -13.64 1.52
CA THR A 135 17.26 -13.91 0.17
C THR A 135 16.86 -12.84 -0.84
N THR A 136 15.85 -12.01 -0.55
CA THR A 136 15.33 -11.09 -1.56
C THR A 136 15.99 -9.71 -1.56
N LYS A 137 16.85 -9.47 -2.56
CA LYS A 137 17.62 -8.24 -2.73
C LYS A 137 16.81 -6.95 -3.01
N ARG A 138 15.49 -7.02 -3.20
CA ARG A 138 14.64 -5.89 -3.62
C ARG A 138 13.92 -5.17 -2.48
N ILE A 139 14.08 -5.63 -1.25
CA ILE A 139 13.46 -5.04 -0.05
C ILE A 139 14.53 -4.21 0.65
N ALA A 140 14.24 -2.93 0.91
CA ALA A 140 15.11 -2.11 1.75
C ALA A 140 15.07 -2.67 3.18
N ASP A 141 16.25 -2.84 3.78
CA ASP A 141 16.35 -3.31 5.16
C ASP A 141 16.18 -2.11 6.11
N LEU A 142 14.96 -1.92 6.59
CA LEU A 142 14.59 -0.82 7.48
C LEU A 142 14.38 -1.28 8.92
N THR A 143 15.02 -2.38 9.35
CA THR A 143 14.73 -2.98 10.66
C THR A 143 15.38 -2.26 11.84
N THR A 144 16.37 -1.39 11.61
CA THR A 144 17.01 -0.61 12.67
C THR A 144 17.25 0.82 12.21
N LYS A 145 17.39 1.74 13.18
CA LYS A 145 17.68 3.15 12.93
C LYS A 145 18.91 3.34 12.04
N GLU A 146 19.98 2.62 12.29
CA GLU A 146 21.26 2.72 11.57
C GLU A 146 21.09 2.28 10.12
N LYS A 147 20.34 1.19 9.88
CA LYS A 147 20.07 0.71 8.52
C LYS A 147 19.20 1.69 7.75
N ILE A 148 18.21 2.28 8.40
CA ILE A 148 17.35 3.31 7.82
C ILE A 148 18.20 4.52 7.40
N ILE A 149 19.00 5.08 8.31
CA ILE A 149 19.89 6.22 8.02
C ILE A 149 20.81 5.88 6.85
N LYS A 150 21.51 4.73 6.92
CA LYS A 150 22.40 4.27 5.86
C LYS A 150 21.71 4.13 4.52
N TYR A 151 20.47 3.63 4.48
CA TYR A 151 19.69 3.49 3.25
C TYR A 151 19.46 4.86 2.61
N TYR A 152 18.96 5.85 3.36
CA TYR A 152 18.66 7.17 2.81
C TYR A 152 19.92 7.99 2.50
N ASP A 153 20.99 7.84 3.28
CA ASP A 153 22.30 8.42 2.98
C ASP A 153 22.84 7.90 1.65
N SER A 154 22.69 6.59 1.37
CA SER A 154 23.12 5.99 0.10
C SER A 154 22.36 6.55 -1.11
N LEU A 155 21.12 6.99 -0.90
CA LEU A 155 20.27 7.65 -1.89
C LEU A 155 20.47 9.16 -1.96
N LYS A 156 21.34 9.72 -1.09
CA LYS A 156 21.55 11.17 -0.94
C LYS A 156 20.26 11.92 -0.59
N ILE A 157 19.41 11.31 0.23
CA ILE A 157 18.14 11.88 0.69
C ILE A 157 18.30 12.37 2.12
N SER A 158 17.84 13.59 2.38
CA SER A 158 17.88 14.14 3.74
C SER A 158 17.04 13.30 4.69
N ILE A 159 17.64 12.86 5.78
CA ILE A 159 16.99 12.15 6.87
C ILE A 159 17.40 12.75 8.20
N LYS A 160 16.42 13.03 9.07
CA LYS A 160 16.65 13.40 10.46
C LYS A 160 15.67 12.68 11.39
N PRO A 161 16.10 12.16 12.54
CA PRO A 161 15.18 11.71 13.58
C PRO A 161 14.23 12.85 13.95
N PHE A 162 12.94 12.56 14.11
CA PHE A 162 11.98 13.57 14.54
C PHE A 162 12.07 13.86 16.04
N PHE A 163 12.47 12.86 16.83
CA PHE A 163 12.76 13.00 18.25
C PHE A 163 14.26 12.78 18.49
N GLU A 164 14.88 13.67 19.28
CA GLU A 164 16.31 13.61 19.60
C GLU A 164 16.67 12.44 20.54
N LYS A 165 15.74 12.02 21.40
CA LYS A 165 15.96 10.88 22.29
C LYS A 165 15.88 9.58 21.49
N ASN A 166 16.94 8.77 21.58
CA ASN A 166 17.04 7.41 21.06
C ASN A 166 15.99 6.49 21.72
N ILE A 167 14.72 6.62 21.35
CA ILE A 167 13.67 5.67 21.77
C ILE A 167 13.59 4.50 20.78
N SER A 168 14.21 4.62 19.60
CA SER A 168 14.19 3.59 18.56
C SER A 168 14.89 2.30 19.00
N THR A 169 14.14 1.40 19.61
CA THR A 169 14.50 -0.01 19.80
C THR A 169 13.58 -0.85 18.93
N GLU A 170 13.82 -2.16 18.79
CA GLU A 170 12.87 -3.08 18.14
C GLU A 170 11.44 -2.94 18.71
N LYS A 171 11.30 -2.51 19.98
CA LYS A 171 10.02 -2.33 20.68
C LYS A 171 9.33 -0.98 20.46
N TYR A 172 9.98 0.00 19.84
CA TYR A 172 9.41 1.34 19.71
C TYR A 172 9.54 1.87 18.28
N THR A 173 8.43 2.40 17.80
CA THR A 173 8.30 3.02 16.49
C THR A 173 9.37 4.09 16.25
N THR A 174 10.05 4.02 15.11
CA THR A 174 11.02 5.07 14.72
C THR A 174 10.31 6.14 13.88
N LEU A 175 10.49 7.40 14.25
CA LEU A 175 9.95 8.53 13.49
C LEU A 175 11.07 9.40 12.91
N PHE A 176 10.99 9.65 11.61
CA PHE A 176 11.94 10.46 10.85
C PHE A 176 11.23 11.54 10.05
N MET A 177 11.96 12.62 9.76
CA MET A 177 11.70 13.46 8.59
C MET A 177 12.61 12.98 7.47
N ILE A 178 12.03 12.49 6.38
CA ILE A 178 12.73 11.97 5.21
C ILE A 178 12.28 12.78 3.99
N ASP A 179 13.20 13.52 3.39
CA ASP A 179 12.90 14.50 2.34
C ASP A 179 11.79 15.48 2.75
N ASN A 180 11.84 15.94 4.01
CA ASN A 180 10.82 16.79 4.64
C ASN A 180 9.42 16.16 4.84
N TYR A 181 9.26 14.86 4.62
CA TYR A 181 8.01 14.14 4.94
C TYR A 181 8.13 13.34 6.23
N ARG A 182 7.11 13.45 7.08
CA ARG A 182 7.01 12.68 8.32
C ARG A 182 6.80 11.21 7.96
N THR A 183 7.78 10.38 8.32
CA THR A 183 7.76 8.94 8.07
C THR A 183 7.92 8.19 9.38
N ILE A 184 6.97 7.30 9.64
CA ILE A 184 6.91 6.42 10.80
C ILE A 184 7.26 5.01 10.34
N ILE A 185 8.09 4.30 11.10
CA ILE A 185 8.38 2.88 10.87
C ILE A 185 7.93 2.08 12.10
N TYR A 186 6.88 1.29 11.93
CA TYR A 186 6.32 0.40 12.94
C TYR A 186 6.95 -0.98 12.82
N TYR A 187 7.38 -1.56 13.94
CA TYR A 187 7.88 -2.93 14.00
C TYR A 187 6.83 -3.83 14.66
N ASN A 188 6.82 -5.09 14.27
CA ASN A 188 6.04 -6.10 14.96
C ASN A 188 6.93 -6.80 16.00
N ASP A 189 6.52 -6.80 17.26
CA ASP A 189 7.31 -7.42 18.33
C ASP A 189 7.41 -8.96 18.21
N LYS A 190 6.56 -9.59 17.39
CA LYS A 190 6.45 -11.05 17.30
C LYS A 190 7.16 -11.65 16.08
N ASP A 191 7.51 -10.84 15.09
CA ASP A 191 8.18 -11.29 13.86
C ASP A 191 9.01 -10.15 13.24
N SER A 192 9.86 -10.45 12.26
CA SER A 192 10.67 -9.41 11.60
C SER A 192 9.87 -8.55 10.60
N SER A 193 8.54 -8.44 10.73
CA SER A 193 7.74 -7.53 9.90
C SER A 193 7.86 -6.08 10.35
N TYR A 194 7.70 -5.19 9.39
CA TYR A 194 7.62 -3.76 9.65
C TYR A 194 6.67 -3.09 8.66
N GLU A 195 6.18 -1.91 9.04
CA GLU A 195 5.44 -1.01 8.17
C GLU A 195 6.13 0.35 8.13
N MET A 196 6.48 0.82 6.94
CA MET A 196 6.88 2.21 6.71
C MET A 196 5.65 3.01 6.26
N PHE A 197 5.32 4.04 7.03
CA PHE A 197 4.18 4.92 6.80
C PHE A 197 4.65 6.36 6.60
N THR A 198 4.44 6.93 5.41
CA THR A 198 4.75 8.33 5.10
C THR A 198 3.46 9.14 5.04
N ASN A 199 3.38 10.20 5.87
CA ASN A 199 2.24 11.11 5.92
C ASN A 199 2.53 12.40 5.13
N TYR A 200 1.65 12.72 4.17
CA TYR A 200 1.77 13.92 3.33
C TYR A 200 0.90 15.09 3.79
N LYS A 201 -0.10 14.85 4.65
CA LYS A 201 -1.08 15.87 5.06
C LYS A 201 -1.12 16.18 6.56
N ASN A 202 -0.33 15.48 7.39
CA ASN A 202 -0.34 15.63 8.86
C ASN A 202 -1.71 15.41 9.52
N ASN A 203 -2.66 14.76 8.84
CA ASN A 203 -3.98 14.46 9.39
C ASN A 203 -4.00 13.07 10.05
N TYR A 204 -4.93 12.89 10.99
CA TYR A 204 -5.29 11.57 11.55
C TYR A 204 -5.84 10.71 10.42
N ASN A 205 -5.16 9.60 10.12
CA ASN A 205 -5.65 8.64 9.14
C ASN A 205 -6.42 7.54 9.86
N TYR A 206 -7.67 7.35 9.46
CA TYR A 206 -8.46 6.17 9.82
C TYR A 206 -7.69 4.92 9.35
N ASN A 207 -7.69 3.82 10.13
CA ASN A 207 -6.96 2.59 9.79
C ASN A 207 -7.65 1.79 8.67
N ILE A 208 -7.85 2.43 7.53
CA ILE A 208 -8.61 1.94 6.39
C ILE A 208 -7.92 0.72 5.72
N LEU A 209 -6.61 0.54 5.93
CA LEU A 209 -5.87 -0.62 5.44
C LEU A 209 -6.29 -1.90 6.16
N GLU A 210 -6.60 -1.84 7.46
CA GLU A 210 -7.09 -2.99 8.22
C GLU A 210 -8.47 -3.41 7.71
N ASP A 211 -9.35 -2.45 7.40
CA ASP A 211 -10.67 -2.74 6.84
C ASP A 211 -10.56 -3.38 5.45
N TRP A 212 -9.70 -2.82 4.60
CA TRP A 212 -9.51 -3.29 3.22
C TRP A 212 -8.81 -4.64 3.14
N TYR A 213 -7.64 -4.81 3.76
CA TYR A 213 -6.89 -6.08 3.67
C TYR A 213 -7.36 -7.13 4.67
N GLY A 214 -8.01 -6.73 5.77
CA GLY A 214 -8.61 -7.60 6.78
C GLY A 214 -9.99 -8.13 6.42
N GLY A 215 -10.58 -7.62 5.33
CA GLY A 215 -11.91 -8.05 4.89
C GLY A 215 -13.05 -7.60 5.80
N ARG A 216 -12.81 -6.59 6.62
CA ARG A 216 -13.82 -5.91 7.43
C ARG A 216 -14.37 -4.76 6.60
N THR A 217 -15.06 -5.07 5.50
CA THR A 217 -15.70 -4.02 4.70
C THR A 217 -16.96 -3.52 5.42
N THR A 218 -16.78 -2.71 6.46
CA THR A 218 -17.85 -2.01 7.18
C THR A 218 -18.19 -0.66 6.54
N TYR A 219 -17.33 -0.11 5.68
CA TYR A 219 -17.50 1.26 5.16
C TYR A 219 -17.28 1.38 3.65
N GLY A 220 -18.24 2.02 3.00
CA GLY A 220 -18.14 2.54 1.65
C GLY A 220 -18.73 1.65 0.57
N ASN A 221 -19.58 2.22 -0.28
CA ASN A 221 -19.94 1.60 -1.54
C ASN A 221 -18.78 1.80 -2.53
N PRO A 222 -18.23 0.73 -3.12
CA PRO A 222 -17.24 0.89 -4.17
C PRO A 222 -17.89 1.59 -5.35
N VAL A 223 -17.20 2.59 -5.89
CA VAL A 223 -17.65 3.36 -7.04
C VAL A 223 -17.05 2.72 -8.29
N LYS A 224 -17.90 2.45 -9.30
CA LYS A 224 -17.47 1.96 -10.61
C LYS A 224 -16.71 3.03 -11.37
#